data_AF-M1T2A1-F1
#
_entry.id   AF-M1T2A1-F1
#
_cell.length_a   1.000
_cell.length_b   1.000
_cell.length_c   1.000
_cell.angle_alpha   90.00
_cell.angle_beta   90.00
_cell.angle_gamma   90.00
#
_symmetry.space_group_name_H-M   'P 1'
#
loop_
_entity.id
_entity.type
_entity.pdbx_description
1 polymer ?
#
loop_
_entity_poly.entity_id
_entity_poly.type
_entity_poly.pdbx_seq_one_letter_code
_entity_poly.pdbx_strand_id
1 'polypeptide(L)'
;NFPVFFIRDGMKFPDMVHSLKPNPKSHIQENWRVLDFFSHHPESLHMFTFLFDDVGIPADYRHMDGSGVNTYTLVNRAGKSHYVKFHWRPTCGVKSLLDDEAVTVGGTNHSHATKDLYDAIAAGNFPEWKLYIQTIDPNHEDRFDFDPLDVTKTWPEDVIPLQPVGRMVLNRNI
;
A
#
# COMPACT_ATOMS: atom_id res chain seq x y z
N ASN A 1 2.62 0.28 -0.04
CA ASN A 1 2.75 -0.89 0.84
C ASN A 1 1.39 -1.52 1.12
N PHE A 2 0.40 -0.77 1.62
CA PHE A 2 -0.90 -1.32 2.00
C PHE A 2 -1.76 -1.83 0.82
N PRO A 3 -2.61 -2.85 1.04
CA PRO A 3 -3.46 -3.45 0.00
C PRO A 3 -4.81 -2.75 -0.21
N VAL A 4 -5.13 -1.74 0.60
CA VAL A 4 -6.40 -0.99 0.59
C VAL A 4 -6.14 0.52 0.62
N PHE A 5 -7.19 1.31 0.48
CA PHE A 5 -7.14 2.76 0.58
C PHE A 5 -8.23 3.31 1.51
N PHE A 6 -8.13 4.59 1.88
CA PHE A 6 -9.06 5.20 2.85
C PHE A 6 -10.47 5.46 2.31
N ILE A 7 -10.61 5.69 1.01
CA ILE A 7 -11.86 6.13 0.37
C ILE A 7 -12.14 5.25 -0.84
N ARG A 8 -13.43 5.06 -1.13
CA ARG A 8 -13.92 4.30 -2.30
C ARG A 8 -14.51 5.15 -3.42
N ASP A 9 -14.57 6.47 -3.22
CA ASP A 9 -15.01 7.43 -4.23
C ASP A 9 -13.90 8.46 -4.50
N GLY A 10 -13.45 8.54 -5.74
CA GLY A 10 -12.38 9.46 -6.16
C GLY A 10 -12.73 10.94 -5.97
N MET A 11 -14.02 11.30 -5.91
CA MET A 11 -14.46 12.68 -5.66
C MET A 11 -13.99 13.20 -4.29
N LYS A 12 -13.81 12.30 -3.30
CA LYS A 12 -13.33 12.64 -1.94
C LYS A 12 -11.82 12.75 -1.83
N PHE A 13 -11.07 12.42 -2.89
CA PHE A 13 -9.61 12.39 -2.83
C PHE A 13 -8.98 13.74 -2.47
N PRO A 14 -9.40 14.89 -3.06
CA PRO A 14 -8.86 16.18 -2.65
C PRO A 14 -9.15 16.52 -1.19
N ASP A 15 -10.37 16.24 -0.71
CA ASP A 15 -10.79 16.50 0.67
C ASP A 15 -9.95 15.69 1.67
N MET A 16 -9.76 14.39 1.38
CA MET A 16 -8.92 13.49 2.17
C MET A 16 -7.45 13.97 2.17
N VAL A 17 -6.90 14.35 1.02
CA VAL A 17 -5.51 14.86 0.97
C VAL A 17 -5.38 16.18 1.74
N HIS A 18 -6.37 17.05 1.69
CA HIS A 18 -6.38 18.31 2.45
C HIS A 18 -6.46 18.09 3.96
N SER A 19 -7.18 17.07 4.43
CA SER A 19 -7.25 16.73 5.86
C SER A 19 -5.94 16.16 6.39
N LEU A 20 -5.22 15.40 5.56
CA LEU A 20 -3.90 14.80 5.86
C LEU A 20 -2.73 15.80 5.75
N LYS A 21 -2.94 16.98 5.18
CA LYS A 21 -1.90 18.00 4.99
C LYS A 21 -1.94 19.11 6.04
N PRO A 22 -0.86 19.91 6.19
CA PRO A 22 -0.83 21.05 7.09
C PRO A 22 -1.99 22.03 6.89
N ASN A 23 -2.42 22.64 7.98
CA ASN A 23 -3.47 23.66 7.98
C ASN A 23 -3.08 24.83 7.06
N PRO A 24 -3.97 25.31 6.17
CA PRO A 24 -3.64 26.35 5.19
C PRO A 24 -3.32 27.71 5.81
N LYS A 25 -3.72 27.96 7.07
CA LYS A 25 -3.45 29.21 7.79
C LYS A 25 -2.13 29.17 8.57
N SER A 26 -1.88 28.09 9.31
CA SER A 26 -0.70 27.98 10.19
C SER A 26 0.47 27.22 9.56
N HIS A 27 0.22 26.46 8.49
CA HIS A 27 1.17 25.51 7.88
C HIS A 27 1.67 24.42 8.85
N ILE A 28 0.90 24.14 9.90
CA ILE A 28 1.19 23.09 10.89
C ILE A 28 0.25 21.91 10.64
N GLN A 29 0.78 20.68 10.71
CA GLN A 29 -0.03 19.47 10.67
C GLN A 29 -0.76 19.28 12.00
N GLU A 30 -2.07 19.01 11.92
CA GLU A 30 -2.96 18.95 13.08
C GLU A 30 -3.76 17.64 13.04
N ASN A 31 -3.48 16.70 13.94
CA ASN A 31 -4.09 15.36 13.91
C ASN A 31 -5.62 15.36 14.03
N TRP A 32 -6.19 16.37 14.70
CA TRP A 32 -7.65 16.47 14.81
C TRP A 32 -8.34 16.67 13.45
N ARG A 33 -7.67 17.31 12.47
CA ARG A 33 -8.22 17.49 11.11
C ARG A 33 -8.33 16.18 10.35
N VAL A 34 -7.36 15.30 10.56
CA VAL A 34 -7.36 13.94 10.01
C VAL A 34 -8.57 13.17 10.56
N LEU A 35 -8.71 13.15 11.88
CA LEU A 35 -9.78 12.41 12.55
C LEU A 35 -11.17 13.01 12.27
N ASP A 36 -11.29 14.33 12.16
CA ASP A 36 -12.54 15.02 11.80
C ASP A 36 -13.05 14.59 10.41
N PHE A 37 -12.17 14.56 9.40
CA PHE A 37 -12.58 14.08 8.08
C PHE A 37 -13.01 12.61 8.13
N PHE A 38 -12.21 11.75 8.73
CA PHE A 38 -12.47 10.31 8.70
C PHE A 38 -13.57 9.84 9.66
N SER A 39 -13.93 10.61 10.68
CA SER A 39 -15.12 10.31 11.50
C SER A 39 -16.43 10.37 10.70
N HIS A 40 -16.43 11.03 9.55
CA HIS A 40 -17.55 11.09 8.61
C HIS A 40 -17.47 10.07 7.46
N HIS A 41 -16.38 9.30 7.37
CA HIS A 41 -16.09 8.36 6.30
C HIS A 41 -15.70 6.99 6.89
N PRO A 42 -16.66 6.22 7.43
CA PRO A 42 -16.39 4.96 8.12
C PRO A 42 -15.73 3.89 7.23
N GLU A 43 -15.81 4.01 5.90
CA GLU A 43 -15.09 3.15 4.96
C GLU A 43 -13.55 3.19 5.12
N SER A 44 -13.03 4.24 5.77
CA SER A 44 -11.60 4.42 6.03
C SER A 44 -11.03 3.52 7.13
N LEU A 45 -11.88 2.92 7.96
CA LEU A 45 -11.44 2.19 9.15
C LEU A 45 -10.51 1.02 8.84
N HIS A 46 -10.74 0.30 7.74
CA HIS A 46 -9.85 -0.79 7.33
C HIS A 46 -8.46 -0.27 6.94
N MET A 47 -8.36 0.91 6.34
CA MET A 47 -7.06 1.51 6.06
C MET A 47 -6.37 1.98 7.35
N PHE A 48 -7.12 2.47 8.33
CA PHE A 48 -6.55 2.86 9.62
C PHE A 48 -5.93 1.69 10.39
N THR A 49 -6.45 0.47 10.26
CA THR A 49 -5.81 -0.69 10.89
C THR A 49 -4.42 -0.96 10.32
N PHE A 50 -4.14 -0.57 9.07
CA PHE A 50 -2.80 -0.64 8.51
C PHE A 50 -1.95 0.59 8.84
N LEU A 51 -2.55 1.79 8.82
CA LEU A 51 -1.83 3.03 9.07
C LEU A 51 -1.28 3.11 10.50
N PHE A 52 -2.04 2.62 11.48
CA PHE A 52 -1.68 2.65 12.90
C PHE A 52 -1.06 1.33 13.40
N ASP A 53 -0.83 0.36 12.52
CA ASP A 53 0.00 -0.81 12.81
C ASP A 53 1.48 -0.46 12.55
N ASP A 54 2.41 -1.31 12.99
CA ASP A 54 3.85 -1.15 12.72
C ASP A 54 4.11 -1.03 11.21
N VAL A 55 3.37 -1.73 10.35
CA VAL A 55 3.52 -1.59 8.88
C VAL A 55 3.20 -0.17 8.36
N GLY A 56 2.56 0.66 9.21
CA GLY A 56 2.39 2.10 9.15
C GLY A 56 3.67 2.89 8.89
N ILE A 57 4.77 2.43 9.48
CA ILE A 57 6.07 3.10 9.46
C ILE A 57 7.16 2.12 8.99
N PRO A 58 7.28 1.87 7.67
CA PRO A 58 8.34 1.01 7.15
C PRO A 58 9.73 1.52 7.52
N ALA A 59 10.64 0.61 7.85
CA ALA A 59 12.03 0.96 8.19
C ALA A 59 12.82 1.55 7.02
N ASP A 60 12.54 1.06 5.82
CA ASP A 60 13.10 1.54 4.56
C ASP A 60 12.23 1.06 3.39
N TYR A 61 12.61 1.40 2.16
CA TYR A 61 11.86 0.99 0.97
C TYR A 61 12.01 -0.49 0.61
N ARG A 62 13.09 -1.17 1.04
CA ARG A 62 13.42 -2.53 0.60
C ARG A 62 12.65 -3.56 1.41
N HIS A 63 12.36 -3.27 2.68
CA HIS A 63 11.65 -4.15 3.61
C HIS A 63 10.16 -3.82 3.73
N MET A 64 9.51 -3.43 2.64
CA MET A 64 8.06 -3.22 2.61
C MET A 64 7.40 -3.99 1.46
N ASP A 65 6.17 -4.41 1.69
CA ASP A 65 5.30 -4.91 0.64
C ASP A 65 4.96 -3.82 -0.38
N GLY A 66 4.49 -4.25 -1.54
CA GLY A 66 3.79 -3.41 -2.51
C GLY A 66 2.46 -4.04 -2.89
N SER A 67 1.48 -3.20 -3.20
CA SER A 67 0.15 -3.67 -3.62
C SER A 67 -0.39 -2.76 -4.71
N GLY A 68 -1.15 -3.33 -5.65
CA GLY A 68 -1.85 -2.55 -6.68
C GLY A 68 -3.05 -1.75 -6.14
N VAL A 69 -3.52 -2.09 -4.93
CA VAL A 69 -4.69 -1.52 -4.22
C VAL A 69 -6.01 -1.77 -4.97
N ASN A 70 -6.15 -1.20 -6.16
CA ASN A 70 -7.30 -1.35 -7.03
C ASN A 70 -7.41 -2.75 -7.62
N THR A 71 -8.63 -3.07 -8.02
CA THR A 71 -8.91 -4.20 -8.91
C THR A 71 -8.76 -3.75 -10.36
N TYR A 72 -7.97 -4.49 -11.13
CA TYR A 72 -7.75 -4.27 -12.56
C TYR A 72 -8.39 -5.39 -13.38
N THR A 73 -8.32 -5.29 -14.70
CA THR A 73 -8.76 -6.36 -15.61
C THR A 73 -7.60 -6.86 -16.47
N LEU A 74 -7.38 -8.17 -16.48
CA LEU A 74 -6.55 -8.85 -17.48
C LEU A 74 -7.43 -9.55 -18.50
N VAL A 75 -7.04 -9.48 -19.78
CA VAL A 75 -7.76 -10.12 -20.88
C VAL A 75 -6.84 -11.16 -21.51
N ASN A 76 -7.32 -12.40 -21.61
CA ASN A 76 -6.53 -13.47 -22.22
C ASN A 76 -6.67 -13.50 -23.76
N ARG A 77 -5.94 -14.40 -24.43
CA ARG A 77 -5.95 -14.54 -25.90
C ARG A 77 -7.33 -14.83 -26.51
N ALA A 78 -8.24 -15.44 -25.73
CA ALA A 78 -9.61 -15.72 -26.17
C ALA A 78 -10.58 -14.55 -25.92
N GLY A 79 -10.09 -13.41 -25.41
CA GLY A 79 -10.92 -12.26 -25.06
C GLY A 79 -11.65 -12.38 -23.73
N LYS A 80 -11.37 -13.41 -22.91
CA LYS A 80 -11.97 -13.55 -21.59
C LYS A 80 -11.28 -12.64 -20.58
N SER A 81 -12.08 -11.85 -19.87
CA SER A 81 -11.65 -10.95 -18.81
C SER A 81 -11.58 -11.64 -17.44
N HIS A 82 -10.60 -11.24 -16.65
CA HIS A 82 -10.45 -11.59 -15.24
C HIS A 82 -10.15 -10.34 -14.43
N TYR A 83 -10.84 -10.17 -13.31
CA TYR A 83 -10.44 -9.19 -12.31
C TYR A 83 -9.14 -9.64 -11.65
N VAL A 84 -8.23 -8.70 -11.37
CA VAL A 84 -6.91 -8.98 -10.80
C VAL A 84 -6.53 -7.98 -9.71
N LYS A 85 -5.91 -8.47 -8.63
CA LYS A 85 -5.10 -7.66 -7.70
C LYS A 85 -3.64 -8.08 -7.78
N PHE A 86 -2.74 -7.10 -7.63
CA PHE A 86 -1.29 -7.30 -7.70
C PHE A 86 -0.65 -7.15 -6.33
N HIS A 87 0.27 -8.05 -5.99
CA HIS A 87 0.96 -8.10 -4.70
C HIS A 87 2.46 -8.29 -4.93
N TRP A 88 3.27 -7.43 -4.30
CA TRP A 88 4.72 -7.48 -4.33
C TRP A 88 5.22 -7.83 -2.94
N ARG A 89 5.82 -9.01 -2.78
CA ARG A 89 6.38 -9.46 -1.50
C ARG A 89 7.91 -9.29 -1.52
N PRO A 90 8.51 -8.52 -0.59
CA PRO A 90 9.95 -8.34 -0.53
C PRO A 90 10.62 -9.65 -0.16
N THR A 91 11.72 -9.98 -0.83
CA THR A 91 12.47 -11.21 -0.53
C THR A 91 13.31 -11.10 0.74
N CYS A 92 13.64 -9.89 1.17
CA CYS A 92 14.36 -9.60 2.42
C CYS A 92 13.45 -9.49 3.65
N GLY A 93 12.15 -9.79 3.51
CA GLY A 93 11.17 -9.69 4.58
C GLY A 93 10.66 -8.26 4.81
N VAL A 94 9.67 -8.13 5.70
CA VAL A 94 9.07 -6.85 6.08
C VAL A 94 9.70 -6.37 7.39
N LYS A 95 10.00 -5.07 7.47
CA LYS A 95 10.52 -4.41 8.68
C LYS A 95 9.91 -3.03 8.84
N SER A 96 9.61 -2.70 10.08
CA SER A 96 9.01 -1.44 10.50
C SER A 96 9.82 -0.79 11.61
N LEU A 97 9.62 0.51 11.81
CA LEU A 97 10.08 1.23 12.98
C LEU A 97 8.95 1.30 14.00
N LEU A 98 9.30 1.21 15.28
CA LEU A 98 8.43 1.67 16.35
C LEU A 98 8.35 3.20 16.36
N ASP A 99 7.33 3.76 17.01
CA ASP A 99 7.09 5.21 17.03
C ASP A 99 8.30 6.02 17.55
N ASP A 100 8.99 5.55 18.59
CA ASP A 100 10.16 6.21 19.17
C ASP A 100 11.42 6.08 18.30
N GLU A 101 11.58 4.93 17.64
CA GLU A 101 12.61 4.72 16.61
C GLU A 101 12.37 5.66 15.43
N ALA A 102 11.13 5.82 14.98
CA ALA A 102 10.75 6.70 13.87
C ALA A 102 11.10 8.16 14.17
N VAL A 103 10.83 8.64 15.39
CA VAL A 103 11.23 9.98 15.85
C VAL A 103 12.75 10.13 15.81
N THR A 104 13.49 9.14 16.32
CA THR A 104 14.95 9.17 16.39
C THR A 104 15.59 9.14 14.99
N VAL A 105 15.18 8.20 14.15
CA VAL A 105 15.69 8.00 12.79
C VAL A 105 15.32 9.18 11.90
N GLY A 106 14.05 9.61 11.91
CA GLY A 106 13.57 10.73 11.12
C GLY A 106 14.20 12.06 11.54
N GLY A 107 14.40 12.27 12.84
CA GLY A 107 15.09 13.44 13.38
C GLY A 107 16.57 13.49 13.04
N THR A 108 17.23 12.33 12.97
CA THR A 108 18.65 12.22 12.62
C THR A 108 18.88 12.32 11.11
N ASN A 109 18.04 11.68 10.31
CA ASN A 109 18.12 11.67 8.86
C ASN A 109 16.72 11.55 8.22
N HIS A 110 16.18 12.70 7.81
CA HIS A 110 14.91 12.78 7.07
C HIS A 110 14.93 12.04 5.72
N SER A 111 16.11 11.68 5.20
CA SER A 111 16.31 10.95 3.94
C SER A 111 16.76 9.50 4.14
N HIS A 112 16.56 8.91 5.33
CA HIS A 112 17.08 7.57 5.68
C HIS A 112 16.68 6.46 4.69
N ALA A 113 15.40 6.36 4.30
CA ALA A 113 14.93 5.31 3.39
C ALA A 113 15.50 5.47 1.96
N THR A 114 15.64 6.71 1.48
CA THR A 114 16.29 7.01 0.19
C THR A 114 17.77 6.64 0.23
N LYS A 115 18.47 7.01 1.32
CA LYS A 115 19.88 6.66 1.52
C LYS A 115 20.08 5.14 1.55
N ASP A 116 19.24 4.42 2.29
CA ASP A 116 19.29 2.96 2.37
C ASP A 116 19.20 2.31 0.98
N LEU A 117 18.20 2.68 0.17
CA LEU A 117 18.02 2.12 -1.17
C LEU A 117 19.21 2.44 -2.10
N TYR A 118 19.66 3.69 -2.08
CA TYR A 118 20.78 4.15 -2.91
C TYR A 118 22.08 3.40 -2.57
N ASP A 119 22.41 3.33 -1.28
CA ASP A 119 23.62 2.66 -0.78
C ASP A 119 23.55 1.15 -1.01
N ALA A 120 22.38 0.53 -0.83
CA ALA A 120 22.19 -0.90 -1.08
C ALA A 120 22.48 -1.26 -2.54
N ILE A 121 21.96 -0.48 -3.50
CA ILE A 121 22.24 -0.68 -4.93
C ILE A 121 23.71 -0.43 -5.24
N ALA A 122 24.32 0.64 -4.71
CA ALA A 122 25.73 0.95 -4.91
C ALA A 122 26.66 -0.17 -4.37
N ALA A 123 26.27 -0.83 -3.28
CA ALA A 123 26.98 -1.95 -2.69
C ALA A 123 26.71 -3.31 -3.37
N GLY A 124 25.88 -3.36 -4.41
CA GLY A 124 25.49 -4.61 -5.08
C GLY A 124 24.44 -5.44 -4.36
N ASN A 125 23.87 -4.92 -3.27
CA ASN A 125 22.78 -5.54 -2.49
C ASN A 125 21.42 -5.19 -3.11
N PHE A 126 21.16 -5.72 -4.30
CA PHE A 126 19.97 -5.40 -5.08
C PHE A 126 18.70 -5.92 -4.41
N PRO A 127 17.74 -5.05 -4.02
CA PRO A 127 16.49 -5.50 -3.46
C PRO A 127 15.60 -6.14 -4.52
N GLU A 128 14.84 -7.14 -4.08
CA GLU A 128 13.99 -7.94 -4.96
C GLU A 128 12.60 -8.17 -4.36
N TRP A 129 11.58 -8.15 -5.22
CA TRP A 129 10.20 -8.48 -4.87
C TRP A 129 9.68 -9.58 -5.77
N LYS A 130 8.96 -10.55 -5.19
CA LYS A 130 8.18 -11.53 -5.92
C LYS A 130 6.81 -10.94 -6.25
N LEU A 131 6.40 -11.03 -7.52
CA LEU A 131 5.06 -10.65 -7.97
C LEU A 131 4.12 -11.83 -7.81
N TYR A 132 2.99 -11.57 -7.16
CA TYR A 132 1.84 -12.44 -7.09
C TYR A 132 0.60 -11.70 -7.59
N ILE A 133 -0.37 -12.48 -8.05
CA ILE A 133 -1.71 -11.99 -8.38
C ILE A 133 -2.78 -12.82 -7.70
N GLN A 134 -3.92 -12.19 -7.43
CA GLN A 134 -5.19 -12.88 -7.18
C GLN A 134 -6.09 -12.64 -8.38
N THR A 135 -6.94 -13.62 -8.74
CA THR A 135 -7.83 -13.49 -9.90
C THR A 135 -9.27 -13.90 -9.56
N ILE A 136 -10.24 -13.14 -10.05
CA ILE A 136 -11.69 -13.41 -9.94
C ILE A 136 -12.29 -13.41 -11.35
N ASP A 137 -13.15 -14.39 -11.64
CA ASP A 137 -14.03 -14.35 -12.83
C ASP A 137 -15.11 -13.29 -12.57
N PRO A 138 -15.33 -12.29 -13.45
CA PRO A 138 -16.37 -11.27 -13.24
C PRO A 138 -17.76 -11.85 -12.96
N ASN A 139 -18.08 -13.05 -13.47
CA ASN A 139 -19.35 -13.72 -13.16
C ASN A 139 -19.48 -14.19 -11.70
N HIS A 140 -18.40 -14.10 -10.92
CA HIS A 140 -18.37 -14.46 -9.50
C HIS A 140 -18.38 -13.24 -8.58
N GLU A 141 -18.50 -12.02 -9.09
CA GLU A 141 -18.45 -10.78 -8.31
C GLU A 141 -19.40 -10.81 -7.10
N ASP A 142 -20.65 -11.21 -7.32
CA ASP A 142 -21.70 -11.27 -6.29
C ASP A 142 -21.62 -12.49 -5.35
N ARG A 143 -20.57 -13.31 -5.44
CA ARG A 143 -20.42 -14.53 -4.63
C ARG A 143 -19.70 -14.32 -3.30
N PHE A 144 -19.18 -13.12 -3.06
CA PHE A 144 -18.37 -12.78 -1.88
C PHE A 144 -19.15 -11.89 -0.91
N ASP A 145 -18.70 -11.85 0.34
CA ASP A 145 -19.24 -10.96 1.39
C ASP A 145 -18.65 -9.53 1.33
N PHE A 146 -17.82 -9.27 0.33
CA PHE A 146 -17.26 -7.96 0.00
C PHE A 146 -17.41 -7.70 -1.50
N ASP A 147 -17.45 -6.43 -1.88
CA ASP A 147 -17.39 -6.01 -3.28
C ASP A 147 -15.93 -6.09 -3.77
N PRO A 148 -15.59 -6.93 -4.77
CA PRO A 148 -14.23 -7.03 -5.30
C PRO A 148 -13.69 -5.76 -5.92
N LEU A 149 -14.53 -4.81 -6.30
CA LEU A 149 -14.17 -3.51 -6.89
C LEU A 149 -14.01 -2.40 -5.84
N ASP A 150 -14.42 -2.64 -4.59
CA ASP A 150 -14.23 -1.70 -3.47
C ASP A 150 -12.76 -1.70 -3.00
N VAL A 151 -12.08 -0.58 -3.22
CA VAL A 151 -10.66 -0.38 -2.86
C VAL A 151 -10.39 -0.38 -1.36
N THR A 152 -11.43 -0.31 -0.53
CA THR A 152 -11.34 -0.45 0.93
C THR A 152 -11.35 -1.92 1.37
N LYS A 153 -11.42 -2.88 0.43
CA LYS A 153 -11.49 -4.32 0.70
C LYS A 153 -10.24 -5.05 0.19
N THR A 154 -9.75 -5.98 1.00
CA THR A 154 -8.80 -7.02 0.57
C THR A 154 -9.57 -8.21 0.02
N TRP A 155 -8.93 -9.00 -0.84
CA TRP A 155 -9.43 -10.32 -1.20
C TRP A 155 -8.74 -11.34 -0.28
N PRO A 156 -9.49 -12.07 0.58
CA PRO A 156 -8.88 -12.99 1.54
C PRO A 156 -8.04 -14.06 0.84
N GLU A 157 -6.78 -14.24 1.28
CA GLU A 157 -5.83 -15.16 0.61
C GLU A 157 -6.20 -16.65 0.81
N ASP A 158 -7.01 -16.98 1.82
CA ASP A 158 -7.56 -18.31 2.06
C ASP A 158 -8.73 -18.65 1.13
N VAL A 159 -9.45 -17.65 0.66
CA VAL A 159 -10.56 -17.79 -0.32
C VAL A 159 -10.06 -17.65 -1.75
N ILE A 160 -9.16 -16.70 -2.01
CA ILE A 160 -8.60 -16.40 -3.32
C ILE A 160 -7.07 -16.43 -3.20
N PRO A 161 -6.43 -17.60 -3.38
CA PRO A 161 -4.99 -17.74 -3.14
C PRO A 161 -4.11 -16.91 -4.07
N LEU A 162 -2.95 -16.50 -3.56
CA LEU A 162 -1.91 -15.83 -4.35
C LEU A 162 -1.32 -16.78 -5.40
N GLN A 163 -1.19 -16.27 -6.62
CA GLN A 163 -0.63 -16.98 -7.78
C GLN A 163 0.71 -16.32 -8.16
N PRO A 164 1.84 -17.05 -8.17
CA PRO A 164 3.13 -16.47 -8.51
C PRO A 164 3.20 -16.10 -9.99
N VAL A 165 3.77 -14.93 -10.30
CA VAL A 165 3.94 -14.43 -11.67
C VAL A 165 5.41 -14.27 -12.04
N GLY A 166 6.20 -13.64 -11.17
CA GLY A 166 7.57 -13.30 -11.51
C GLY A 166 8.31 -12.58 -10.39
N ARG A 167 9.36 -11.85 -10.76
CA ARG A 167 10.23 -11.13 -9.82
C ARG A 167 10.73 -9.82 -10.43
N MET A 168 10.80 -8.78 -9.60
CA MET A 168 11.42 -7.49 -9.92
C MET A 168 12.69 -7.31 -9.09
N VAL A 169 13.75 -6.80 -9.71
CA VAL A 169 15.04 -6.50 -9.07
C VAL A 169 15.43 -5.07 -9.41
N LEU A 170 15.75 -4.26 -8.41
CA LEU A 170 16.30 -2.92 -8.63
C LEU A 170 17.83 -3.01 -8.55
N ASN A 171 18.51 -2.87 -9.69
CA ASN A 171 19.95 -3.12 -9.80
C ASN A 171 20.77 -1.93 -10.31
N ARG A 172 20.17 -0.74 -10.41
CA ARG A 172 20.83 0.45 -10.94
C ARG A 172 20.23 1.72 -10.33
N ASN A 173 21.09 2.60 -9.85
CA ASN A 173 20.72 3.95 -9.42
C ASN A 173 20.47 4.86 -10.64
N ILE A 174 19.85 6.02 -10.39
CA ILE A 174 19.68 7.08 -11.39
C ILE A 174 21.03 7.74 -11.69
#